data_AF-A0A2E7A790-F1
#
_entry.id   AF-A0A2E7A790-F1
#
_cell.length_a   1.000
_cell.length_b   1.000
_cell.length_c   1.000
_cell.angle_alpha   90.00
_cell.angle_beta   90.00
_cell.angle_gamma   90.00
#
_symmetry.space_group_name_H-M   'P 1'
#
loop_
_entity.id
_entity.type
_entity.pdbx_description
1 polymer ?
#
loop_
_entity_poly.entity_id
_entity_poly.type
_entity_poly.pdbx_seq_one_letter_code
_entity_poly.pdbx_strand_id
1 'polypeptide(L)' 'MSPTENQYYDEFGFYSPQELTRATRRQPEKDFHTGPEVGEVVPSVVLPDQTGDLVDVAESLGSNGGVVVFHRSAYW' A
#
# COMPACT_ATOMS: atom_id res chain seq x y z
N MET A 1 -11.05 35.92 14.38
CA MET A 1 -10.94 34.70 13.55
C MET A 1 -9.49 34.27 13.62
N SER A 2 -9.22 33.13 14.26
CA SER A 2 -7.86 32.59 14.45
C SER A 2 -7.23 32.29 13.08
N PRO A 3 -5.91 32.49 12.89
CA PRO A 3 -5.28 32.27 11.61
C PRO A 3 -5.33 30.78 11.26
N THR A 4 -5.84 30.47 10.07
CA THR A 4 -5.91 29.12 9.52
C THR A 4 -4.49 28.57 9.41
N GLU A 5 -4.16 27.65 10.31
CA GLU A 5 -2.88 26.94 10.39
C GLU A 5 -2.55 26.34 9.01
N ASN A 6 -1.32 26.56 8.51
CA ASN A 6 -0.90 26.26 7.13
C ASN A 6 -1.18 24.80 6.70
N GLN A 7 -2.35 24.52 6.12
CA GLN A 7 -2.85 23.19 5.74
C GLN A 7 -2.08 22.49 4.61
N TYR A 8 -1.06 23.13 4.03
CA TYR A 8 -0.38 22.62 2.83
C TYR A 8 0.93 21.89 3.13
N TYR A 9 1.55 22.13 4.28
CA TYR A 9 2.78 21.43 4.69
C TYR A 9 2.44 20.36 5.72
N ASP A 10 3.02 19.16 5.58
CA ASP A 10 2.93 18.14 6.64
C ASP A 10 4.02 18.33 7.71
N GLU A 11 4.01 17.49 8.74
CA GLU A 11 4.97 17.53 9.86
C GLU A 11 6.43 17.30 9.44
N PHE A 12 6.65 16.79 8.22
CA PHE A 12 7.97 16.55 7.63
C PHE A 12 8.38 17.66 6.64
N GLY A 13 7.57 18.71 6.51
CA GLY A 13 7.85 19.85 5.64
C GLY A 13 7.50 19.63 4.16
N PHE A 14 6.75 18.59 3.82
CA PHE A 14 6.34 18.34 2.44
C PHE A 14 5.11 19.17 2.05
N TYR A 15 5.24 19.99 1.01
CA TYR A 15 4.13 20.78 0.45
C TYR A 15 3.24 19.92 -0.46
N SER A 16 1.93 19.99 -0.25
CA SER A 16 0.94 19.55 -1.22
C SER A 16 -0.32 20.42 -1.14
N PRO A 17 -0.93 20.79 -2.27
CA PRO A 17 -2.17 21.57 -2.30
C PRO A 17 -3.40 20.77 -1.84
N GLN A 18 -3.24 19.50 -1.46
CA GLN A 18 -4.30 18.60 -1.03
C GLN A 18 -4.43 18.58 0.49
N GLU A 19 -5.63 18.34 1.03
CA GLU A 19 -5.82 18.16 2.47
C GLU A 19 -5.01 16.98 3.03
N LEU A 20 -4.48 17.13 4.25
CA LEU A 20 -3.67 16.09 4.93
C LEU A 20 -4.42 14.77 5.14
N THR A 21 -5.76 14.80 5.22
CA THR A 21 -6.60 13.62 5.38
C THR A 21 -6.66 12.73 4.12
N ARG A 22 -6.25 13.24 2.95
CA ARG A 22 -6.26 12.44 1.72
C ARG A 22 -5.30 11.28 1.81
N ALA A 23 -5.72 10.11 1.30
CA ALA A 23 -4.91 8.90 1.29
C ALA A 23 -3.54 9.09 0.62
N THR A 24 -3.46 9.98 -0.39
CA THR A 24 -2.23 10.35 -1.08
C THR A 24 -1.23 11.13 -0.22
N ARG A 25 -1.68 11.68 0.92
CA ARG A 25 -0.87 12.40 1.90
C ARG A 25 -0.63 11.61 3.19
N ARG A 26 -1.28 10.45 3.36
CA ARG A 26 -1.07 9.61 4.55
C ARG A 26 0.28 8.92 4.46
N GLN A 27 1.14 9.23 5.41
CA GLN A 27 2.39 8.51 5.61
C GLN A 27 2.15 7.30 6.51
N PRO A 28 2.89 6.20 6.32
CA PRO A 28 2.89 5.09 7.26
C PRO A 28 3.32 5.58 8.66
N GLU A 29 2.64 5.12 9.71
CA GLU A 29 3.09 5.35 11.09
C GLU A 29 4.42 4.62 11.34
N LYS A 30 5.12 4.99 12.42
CA LYS A 30 6.47 4.47 12.75
C LYS A 30 6.56 2.93 12.72
N ASP A 31 5.51 2.25 13.15
CA ASP A 31 5.44 0.79 13.26
C ASP A 31 4.58 0.17 12.15
N PHE A 32 4.47 0.83 11.01
CA PHE A 32 3.69 0.32 9.88
C PHE A 32 4.40 -0.87 9.21
N HIS A 33 3.76 -2.03 9.29
CA HIS A 33 4.26 -3.26 8.68
C HIS A 33 4.13 -3.23 7.14
N THR A 34 5.24 -3.41 6.44
CA THR A 34 5.29 -3.40 4.96
C THR A 34 5.20 -4.79 4.33
N GLY A 35 5.23 -5.85 5.15
CA GLY A 35 5.15 -7.24 4.71
C GLY A 35 5.75 -8.20 5.75
N PRO A 36 5.74 -9.51 5.44
CA PRO A 36 6.44 -10.52 6.24
C PRO A 36 7.96 -10.35 6.18
N GLU A 37 8.66 -10.67 7.26
CA GLU A 37 10.12 -10.69 7.31
C GLU A 37 10.71 -11.88 6.52
N VAL A 38 12.01 -11.85 6.25
CA VAL A 38 12.69 -12.98 5.59
C VAL A 38 12.58 -14.24 6.45
N GLY A 39 11.99 -15.29 5.88
CA GLY A 39 11.75 -16.57 6.55
C GLY A 39 10.37 -16.67 7.22
N GLU A 40 9.61 -15.58 7.28
CA GLU A 40 8.21 -15.63 7.70
C GLU A 40 7.28 -16.10 6.57
N VAL A 41 6.12 -16.61 6.99
CA VAL A 41 5.10 -17.11 6.07
C VAL A 41 4.35 -15.93 5.45
N VAL A 42 4.27 -15.92 4.12
CA VAL A 42 3.43 -14.95 3.40
C VAL A 42 1.96 -15.18 3.78
N PRO A 43 1.18 -14.13 4.06
CA PRO A 43 -0.25 -14.26 4.31
C PRO A 43 -0.97 -15.00 3.18
N SER A 44 -2.03 -15.73 3.50
CA SER A 44 -2.89 -16.31 2.46
C SER A 44 -3.49 -15.20 1.60
N VAL A 45 -3.29 -15.29 0.29
CA VAL A 45 -3.80 -14.34 -0.70
C VAL A 45 -4.68 -15.10 -1.66
N VAL A 46 -5.99 -14.80 -1.59
CA VAL A 46 -7.00 -15.31 -2.52
C VAL A 46 -7.68 -14.13 -3.18
N LEU A 47 -7.45 -13.95 -4.48
CA LEU A 47 -7.91 -12.79 -5.24
C LEU A 47 -8.42 -13.23 -6.62
N PRO A 48 -9.35 -12.49 -7.23
CA PRO A 48 -9.76 -12.74 -8.59
C PRO A 48 -8.63 -12.46 -9.57
N ASP A 49 -8.51 -13.29 -10.59
CA ASP A 49 -7.67 -13.05 -11.75
C ASP A 49 -8.31 -12.04 -12.73
N GLN A 50 -7.71 -11.88 -13.92
CA GLN A 50 -8.22 -10.96 -14.94
C GLN A 50 -9.58 -11.36 -15.54
N THR A 51 -10.02 -12.62 -15.39
CA THR A 51 -11.34 -13.09 -15.82
C THR A 51 -12.36 -13.11 -14.68
N GLY A 52 -11.91 -12.86 -13.45
CA GLY A 52 -12.74 -12.81 -12.25
C GLY A 52 -12.75 -14.14 -11.47
N ASP A 53 -11.95 -15.11 -11.88
CA ASP A 53 -11.85 -16.41 -11.23
C ASP A 53 -10.95 -16.30 -9.98
N LEU A 54 -11.39 -16.87 -8.85
CA LEU A 54 -10.60 -16.82 -7.62
C LEU A 54 -9.36 -17.70 -7.74
N VAL A 55 -8.21 -17.11 -7.44
CA VAL A 55 -6.91 -17.78 -7.41
C VAL A 55 -6.34 -17.72 -6.00
N ASP A 56 -5.98 -18.89 -5.46
CA ASP A 56 -5.10 -18.98 -4.30
C ASP A 56 -3.64 -18.91 -4.77
N VAL A 57 -2.94 -17.86 -4.34
CA VAL A 57 -1.54 -17.62 -4.71
C VAL A 57 -0.64 -18.75 -4.20
N ALA A 58 -0.90 -19.32 -3.03
CA ALA A 58 -0.08 -20.36 -2.45
C ALA A 58 -0.14 -21.66 -3.27
N GLU A 59 -1.32 -21.97 -3.83
CA GLU A 59 -1.51 -23.14 -4.71
C GLU A 59 -0.94 -22.92 -6.12
N SER A 60 -0.72 -21.67 -6.51
CA SER A 60 -0.23 -21.29 -7.84
C SER A 60 1.29 -21.23 -7.94
N LEU A 61 2.02 -21.51 -6.87
CA LEU A 61 3.49 -21.43 -6.84
C LEU A 61 4.14 -22.56 -7.66
N GLY A 62 5.20 -22.23 -8.39
CA GLY A 62 6.03 -23.21 -9.08
C GLY A 62 7.04 -23.89 -8.16
N SER A 63 7.85 -24.81 -8.70
CA SER A 63 8.91 -25.51 -7.95
C SER A 63 9.97 -24.59 -7.34
N ASN A 64 10.12 -23.38 -7.86
CA ASN A 64 11.03 -22.35 -7.36
C ASN A 64 10.31 -21.26 -6.55
N GLY A 65 9.03 -21.46 -6.21
CA GLY A 65 8.19 -20.44 -5.58
C GLY A 65 7.61 -19.45 -6.59
N GLY A 66 7.40 -18.21 -6.15
CA GLY A 66 6.79 -17.14 -6.93
C GLY A 66 7.19 -15.76 -6.46
N VAL A 67 6.84 -14.74 -7.23
CA VAL A 67 7.09 -13.33 -6.93
C VAL A 67 5.75 -12.61 -6.82
N VAL A 68 5.49 -11.96 -5.68
CA VAL A 68 4.31 -11.11 -5.48
C VAL A 68 4.73 -9.67 -5.66
N VAL A 69 4.09 -8.95 -6.59
CA VAL A 69 4.38 -7.56 -6.90
C VAL A 69 3.19 -6.69 -6.53
N PHE A 70 3.37 -5.81 -5.54
CA PHE A 70 2.39 -4.78 -5.22
C PHE A 70 2.65 -3.55 -6.07
N HIS A 71 1.65 -3.11 -6.83
CA HIS A 71 1.73 -1.86 -7.58
C HIS A 71 0.51 -0.99 -7.30
N ARG A 72 0.74 0.32 -7.15
CA ARG A 72 -0.35 1.30 -7.21
C ARG A 72 -0.67 1.55 -8.69
N SER A 73 -1.87 1.18 -9.11
CA SER A 73 -2.35 1.60 -10.43
C SER A 73 -2.52 3.13 -10.43
N ALA A 74 -2.01 3.78 -11.48
CA ALA A 74 -2.35 5.17 -11.76
C ALA A 74 -3.37 5.16 -12.89
N TYR A 75 -4.56 5.71 -12.62
CA TYR A 75 -5.44 6.15 -13.69
C TYR A 75 -4.90 7.50 -14.16
N TRP A 76 -4.36 7.54 -15.36
CA TRP A 76 -3.87 8.77 -15.99
C TRP A 76 -5.03 9.53 -16.62
#